data_AF-A0A8T7EV49-F1
#
_entry.id   AF-A0A8T7EV49-F1
#
_cell.length_a   1.000
_cell.length_b   1.000
_cell.length_c   1.000
_cell.angle_alpha   90.00
_cell.angle_beta   90.00
_cell.angle_gamma   90.00
#
_symmetry.space_group_name_H-M   'P 1'
#
loop_
_entity.id
_entity.type
_entity.pdbx_description
1 polymer ?
#
loop_
_entity_poly.entity_id
_entity_poly.type
_entity_poly.pdbx_seq_one_letter_code
_entity_poly.pdbx_strand_id
1 'polypeptide(L)'
;MVETRDEYDTQLQGLPRQLLSGVMSYGFAPDQLPDQIITDYHTPGAAQFMHAVLELCRATQRERPDAERPALLVSAAGNAIIAAMSESFYSRHPDLFTRVRDNRLDPDTGDYTDPDAAKIPILLWMDAEVAALDTAQRLAPADVSSAPTPACRRS
;
A
#
# COMPACT_ATOMS: atom_id res chain seq x y z
N MET A 1 18.05 26.61 5.75
CA MET A 1 17.14 26.04 4.73
C MET A 1 16.72 24.64 5.21
N VAL A 2 16.04 24.59 6.36
CA VAL A 2 15.66 23.37 7.10
C VAL A 2 14.16 23.39 7.44
N GLU A 3 13.57 24.58 7.62
CA GLU A 3 12.13 24.77 7.89
C GLU A 3 11.20 24.21 6.80
N THR A 4 11.59 24.23 5.52
CA THR A 4 10.71 23.74 4.46
C THR A 4 10.56 22.22 4.48
N ARG A 5 11.65 21.46 4.69
CA ARG A 5 11.60 19.98 4.63
C ARG A 5 10.73 19.38 5.75
N ASP A 6 10.80 19.93 6.95
CA ASP A 6 10.01 19.48 8.10
C ASP A 6 8.50 19.75 7.92
N GLU A 7 8.14 20.91 7.34
CA GLU A 7 6.74 21.22 7.00
C GLU A 7 6.20 20.31 5.88
N TYR A 8 7.01 20.03 4.86
CA TYR A 8 6.67 19.10 3.79
C TYR A 8 6.46 17.67 4.32
N ASP A 9 7.37 17.17 5.15
CA ASP A 9 7.27 15.83 5.74
C ASP A 9 6.03 15.72 6.67
N THR A 10 5.68 16.78 7.39
CA THR A 10 4.48 16.84 8.24
C THR A 10 3.18 16.84 7.42
N GLN A 11 3.13 17.59 6.30
CA GLN A 11 1.97 17.58 5.39
C GLN A 11 1.75 16.20 4.76
N LEU A 12 2.85 15.50 4.48
CA LEU A 12 2.86 14.20 3.83
C LEU A 12 2.43 13.05 4.77
N GLN A 13 2.66 13.17 6.09
CA GLN A 13 2.19 12.18 7.08
C GLN A 13 0.65 12.10 7.19
N GLY A 14 -0.06 13.21 6.97
CA GLY A 14 -1.54 13.24 6.99
C GLY A 14 -2.20 12.83 5.68
N LEU A 15 -1.42 12.76 4.59
CA LEU A 15 -1.91 12.60 3.23
C LEU A 15 -2.72 11.31 2.99
N PRO A 16 -2.28 10.11 3.42
CA PRO A 16 -3.07 8.89 3.17
C PRO A 16 -4.47 8.98 3.79
N ARG A 17 -4.55 9.54 5.00
CA ARG A 17 -5.83 9.74 5.71
C ARG A 17 -6.71 10.76 5.00
N GLN A 18 -6.14 11.87 4.53
CA GLN A 18 -6.88 12.90 3.80
C GLN A 18 -7.45 12.34 2.48
N LEU A 19 -6.64 11.62 1.71
CA LEU A 19 -7.05 10.98 0.45
C LEU A 19 -8.17 9.96 0.67
N LEU A 20 -8.02 9.05 1.64
CA LEU A 20 -9.05 8.08 1.99
C LEU A 20 -10.33 8.74 2.46
N SER A 21 -10.23 9.79 3.30
CA SER A 21 -11.41 10.52 3.78
C SER A 21 -12.17 11.16 2.61
N GLY A 22 -11.45 11.72 1.62
CA GLY A 22 -12.05 12.27 0.41
C GLY A 22 -12.80 11.22 -0.40
N VAL A 23 -12.16 10.08 -0.71
CA VAL A 23 -12.77 8.98 -1.45
C VAL A 23 -14.01 8.43 -0.71
N MET A 24 -13.92 8.22 0.61
CA MET A 24 -15.03 7.67 1.39
C MET A 24 -16.20 8.66 1.55
N SER A 25 -15.93 9.96 1.58
CA SER A 25 -16.98 10.98 1.79
C SER A 25 -17.68 11.37 0.48
N TYR A 26 -16.94 11.39 -0.64
CA TYR A 26 -17.43 11.95 -1.90
C TYR A 26 -17.51 10.92 -3.04
N GLY A 27 -16.94 9.74 -2.87
CA GLY A 27 -16.93 8.68 -3.88
C GLY A 27 -15.96 8.90 -5.04
N PHE A 28 -15.16 9.96 -4.99
CA PHE A 28 -14.12 10.25 -5.99
C PHE A 28 -12.87 10.88 -5.32
N ALA A 29 -11.72 10.66 -5.94
CA ALA A 29 -10.45 11.26 -5.55
C ALA A 29 -10.23 12.63 -6.23
N PRO A 30 -9.31 13.47 -5.70
CA PRO A 30 -8.89 14.69 -6.40
C PRO A 30 -8.26 14.39 -7.76
N ASP A 31 -8.37 15.35 -8.69
CA ASP A 31 -7.85 15.22 -10.05
C ASP A 31 -6.30 15.20 -10.06
N GLN A 32 -5.69 15.96 -9.15
CA GLN A 32 -4.24 15.95 -8.93
C GLN A 32 -3.90 15.09 -7.72
N LEU A 33 -3.13 14.03 -7.98
CA LEU A 33 -2.48 13.21 -6.95
C LEU A 33 -1.02 13.63 -6.83
N PRO A 34 -0.36 13.37 -5.69
CA PRO A 34 1.05 13.70 -5.54
C PRO A 34 1.90 12.98 -6.58
N ASP A 35 2.78 13.74 -7.25
CA ASP A 35 3.72 13.20 -8.24
C ASP A 35 4.82 12.34 -7.61
N GLN A 36 5.15 12.60 -6.35
CA GLN A 36 6.13 11.85 -5.60
C GLN A 36 5.45 11.08 -4.46
N ILE A 37 5.65 9.77 -4.48
CA ILE A 37 5.35 8.91 -3.35
C ILE A 37 6.49 9.16 -2.34
N ILE A 38 6.15 9.48 -1.10
CA ILE A 38 7.12 9.47 0.01
C ILE A 38 7.77 8.10 -0.05
N THR A 39 9.10 8.00 -0.10
CA THR A 39 9.79 6.69 -0.08
C THR A 39 10.50 6.44 1.24
N ASP A 40 10.55 7.43 2.13
CA ASP A 40 11.20 7.37 3.43
C ASP A 40 10.21 6.99 4.53
N TYR A 41 9.85 5.70 4.56
CA TYR A 41 8.98 5.18 5.62
C TYR A 41 9.80 4.47 6.70
N HIS A 42 9.49 4.79 7.95
CA HIS A 42 10.12 4.17 9.12
C HIS A 42 9.32 3.00 9.70
N THR A 43 8.16 2.69 9.12
CA THR A 43 7.29 1.59 9.56
C THR A 43 7.16 0.55 8.45
N PRO A 44 7.25 -0.76 8.75
CA PRO A 44 7.01 -1.79 7.77
C PRO A 44 5.66 -1.64 7.06
N GLY A 45 5.63 -1.98 5.76
CA GLY A 45 4.40 -1.95 4.97
C GLY A 45 3.86 -0.56 4.61
N ALA A 46 4.32 0.53 5.24
CA ALA A 46 3.79 1.87 5.02
C ALA A 46 3.94 2.35 3.57
N ALA A 47 5.04 1.99 2.89
CA ALA A 47 5.20 2.24 1.46
C ALA A 47 4.09 1.59 0.64
N GLN A 48 3.87 0.29 0.85
CA GLN A 48 2.85 -0.46 0.11
C GLN A 48 1.44 0.01 0.45
N PHE A 49 1.20 0.43 1.70
CA PHE A 49 -0.06 1.05 2.08
C PHE A 49 -0.30 2.36 1.34
N MET A 50 0.70 3.24 1.23
CA MET A 50 0.54 4.48 0.47
C MET A 50 0.32 4.22 -1.03
N HIS A 51 1.03 3.24 -1.59
CA HIS A 51 0.76 2.77 -2.96
C HIS A 51 -0.69 2.30 -3.12
N ALA A 52 -1.21 1.52 -2.17
CA ALA A 52 -2.60 1.08 -2.17
C ALA A 52 -3.60 2.25 -2.18
N VAL A 53 -3.36 3.27 -1.34
CA VAL A 53 -4.19 4.48 -1.28
C VAL A 53 -4.16 5.23 -2.61
N LEU A 54 -2.98 5.41 -3.22
CA LEU A 54 -2.85 6.12 -4.49
C LEU A 54 -3.54 5.37 -5.63
N GLU A 55 -3.42 4.04 -5.70
CA GLU A 55 -4.09 3.22 -6.71
C GLU A 55 -5.62 3.26 -6.55
N LEU A 56 -6.13 3.22 -5.31
CA LEU A 56 -7.55 3.44 -5.02
C LEU A 56 -8.01 4.83 -5.45
N CYS A 57 -7.21 5.86 -5.18
CA CYS A 57 -7.51 7.20 -5.63
C CYS A 57 -7.56 7.28 -7.17
N ARG A 58 -6.56 6.73 -7.87
CA ARG A 58 -6.53 6.67 -9.35
C ARG A 58 -7.76 5.96 -9.92
N ALA A 59 -8.20 4.87 -9.27
CA ALA A 59 -9.39 4.12 -9.67
C ALA A 59 -10.69 4.94 -9.53
N THR A 60 -10.71 5.89 -8.60
CA THR A 60 -11.88 6.71 -8.26
C THR A 60 -11.81 8.13 -8.83
N GLN A 61 -10.81 8.44 -9.65
CA GLN A 61 -10.77 9.69 -10.41
C GLN A 61 -11.87 9.73 -11.47
N ARG A 62 -12.51 10.88 -11.64
CA ARG A 62 -13.67 11.02 -12.55
C ARG A 62 -13.33 10.75 -14.00
N GLU A 63 -12.17 11.23 -14.44
CA GLU A 63 -11.70 11.11 -15.82
C GLU A 63 -11.07 9.74 -16.12
N ARG A 64 -10.92 8.88 -15.11
CA ARG A 64 -10.35 7.54 -15.29
C ARG A 64 -11.28 6.68 -16.15
N PRO A 65 -10.81 6.07 -17.25
CA PRO A 65 -11.62 5.16 -18.06
C PRO A 65 -12.13 3.98 -17.26
N ASP A 66 -13.40 3.61 -17.47
CA ASP A 66 -14.06 2.51 -16.74
C ASP A 66 -13.31 1.18 -16.86
N ALA A 67 -12.68 0.92 -18.00
CA ALA A 67 -11.91 -0.29 -18.25
C ALA A 67 -10.62 -0.40 -17.40
N GLU A 68 -10.06 0.73 -16.95
CA GLU A 68 -8.84 0.75 -16.12
C GLU A 68 -9.15 0.60 -14.62
N ARG A 69 -10.35 0.98 -14.18
CA ARG A 69 -10.72 1.01 -12.77
C ARG A 69 -10.57 -0.36 -12.08
N PRO A 70 -11.02 -1.50 -12.66
CA PRO A 70 -10.86 -2.80 -12.01
C PRO A 70 -9.40 -3.16 -11.76
N ALA A 71 -8.49 -2.89 -12.70
CA ALA A 71 -7.08 -3.19 -12.55
C ALA A 71 -6.45 -2.37 -11.41
N LEU A 72 -6.80 -1.09 -11.30
CA LEU A 72 -6.35 -0.22 -10.22
C LEU A 72 -6.93 -0.63 -8.86
N LEU A 73 -8.19 -1.08 -8.81
CA LEU A 73 -8.79 -1.62 -7.56
C LEU A 73 -8.13 -2.92 -7.11
N VAL A 74 -7.82 -3.82 -8.05
CA VAL A 74 -7.08 -5.06 -7.76
C VAL A 74 -5.66 -4.73 -7.29
N SER A 75 -4.98 -3.78 -7.95
CA SER A 75 -3.66 -3.26 -7.55
C SER A 75 -3.70 -2.67 -6.14
N ALA A 76 -4.70 -1.84 -5.84
CA ALA A 76 -4.88 -1.25 -4.51
C ALA A 76 -5.05 -2.33 -3.44
N ALA A 77 -5.93 -3.32 -3.68
CA ALA A 77 -6.13 -4.44 -2.75
C ALA A 77 -4.85 -5.26 -2.56
N GLY A 78 -4.13 -5.57 -3.63
CA GLY A 78 -2.87 -6.31 -3.58
C GLY A 78 -1.80 -5.59 -2.75
N ASN A 79 -1.63 -4.29 -2.96
CA ASN A 79 -0.67 -3.49 -2.19
C ASN A 79 -1.06 -3.37 -0.71
N ALA A 80 -2.36 -3.29 -0.38
CA ALA A 80 -2.83 -3.31 1.00
C ALA A 80 -2.53 -4.64 1.70
N ILE A 81 -2.67 -5.76 1.00
CA ILE A 81 -2.32 -7.10 1.52
C ILE A 81 -0.80 -7.18 1.75
N ILE A 82 0.01 -6.73 0.78
CA ILE A 82 1.48 -6.70 0.93
C ILE A 82 1.90 -5.82 2.10
N ALA A 83 1.22 -4.70 2.35
CA ALA A 83 1.48 -3.86 3.52
C ALA A 83 1.28 -4.64 4.84
N ALA A 84 0.17 -5.37 4.96
CA ALA A 84 -0.11 -6.18 6.15
C ALA A 84 0.88 -7.35 6.31
N MET A 85 1.25 -8.02 5.21
CA MET A 85 2.28 -9.05 5.22
C MET A 85 3.65 -8.50 5.64
N SER A 86 4.01 -7.32 5.14
CA SER A 86 5.25 -6.64 5.48
C SER A 86 5.30 -6.30 6.96
N GLU A 87 4.23 -5.73 7.51
CA GLU A 87 4.10 -5.48 8.95
C GLU A 87 4.24 -6.77 9.77
N SER A 88 3.52 -7.83 9.40
CA SER A 88 3.56 -9.11 10.11
C SER A 88 4.95 -9.75 10.14
N PHE A 89 5.72 -9.63 9.06
CA PHE A 89 7.07 -10.20 8.97
C PHE A 89 8.10 -9.31 9.64
N TYR A 90 8.20 -8.05 9.21
CA TYR A 90 9.28 -7.16 9.61
C TYR A 90 9.16 -6.66 11.05
N SER A 91 7.97 -6.65 11.65
CA SER A 91 7.83 -6.36 13.08
C SER A 91 8.40 -7.48 13.97
N ARG A 92 8.53 -8.71 13.44
CA ARG A 92 9.30 -9.81 14.06
C ARG A 92 10.78 -9.80 13.67
N HIS A 93 11.14 -9.04 12.63
CA HIS A 93 12.49 -8.99 12.05
C HIS A 93 12.97 -7.55 11.79
N PRO A 94 13.10 -6.72 12.85
CA PRO A 94 13.39 -5.29 12.70
C PRO A 94 14.76 -5.01 12.07
N ASP A 95 15.75 -5.88 12.29
CA ASP A 95 17.08 -5.75 11.68
C ASP A 95 17.03 -5.95 10.16
N LEU A 96 16.22 -6.91 9.70
CA LEU A 96 16.01 -7.16 8.27
C LEU A 96 15.29 -6.00 7.61
N PHE A 97 14.29 -5.42 8.29
CA PHE A 97 13.59 -4.24 7.80
C PHE A 97 14.53 -3.05 7.62
N THR A 98 15.35 -2.77 8.63
CA THR A 98 16.35 -1.70 8.60
C THR A 98 17.26 -1.85 7.39
N ARG A 99 17.78 -3.06 7.15
CA ARG A 99 18.64 -3.34 5.99
C ARG A 99 17.94 -3.11 4.65
N VAL A 100 16.70 -3.58 4.50
CA VAL A 100 15.93 -3.38 3.26
C VAL A 100 15.62 -1.91 3.02
N ARG A 101 15.20 -1.18 4.06
CA ARG A 101 14.88 0.25 4.00
C ARG A 101 16.09 1.10 3.60
N ASP A 102 17.25 0.78 4.17
CA ASP A 102 18.47 1.56 3.96
C ASP A 102 19.18 1.19 2.64
N ASN A 103 18.75 0.11 1.98
CA ASN A 103 19.31 -0.31 0.70
C ASN A 103 18.87 0.63 -0.43
N ARG A 104 19.84 1.21 -1.14
CA ARG A 104 19.61 2.11 -2.28
C ARG A 104 20.12 1.49 -3.56
N LEU A 105 19.40 1.75 -4.66
CA LEU A 105 19.86 1.45 -6.00
C LEU A 105 20.73 2.61 -6.48
N ASP A 106 21.96 2.33 -6.88
CA ASP A 106 22.83 3.29 -7.54
C ASP A 106 22.31 3.51 -8.98
N PRO A 107 21.98 4.75 -9.36
CA PRO A 107 21.35 5.03 -10.66
C PRO A 107 22.31 4.91 -11.85
N ASP A 108 23.62 5.03 -11.62
CA ASP A 108 24.63 5.02 -12.68
C ASP A 108 25.08 3.59 -13.00
N THR A 109 25.18 2.75 -11.97
CA THR A 109 25.64 1.36 -12.09
C THR A 109 24.49 0.35 -12.12
N GLY A 110 23.33 0.70 -11.55
CA GLY A 110 22.21 -0.23 -11.38
C GLY A 110 22.41 -1.25 -10.25
N ASP A 111 23.44 -1.08 -9.41
CA ASP A 111 23.74 -1.98 -8.30
C ASP A 111 23.11 -1.50 -6.99
N TYR A 112 22.78 -2.44 -6.11
CA TYR A 112 22.31 -2.14 -4.76
C TYR A 112 23.48 -1.87 -3.81
N THR A 113 23.33 -0.92 -2.90
CA THR A 113 24.31 -0.63 -1.84
C THR A 113 24.58 -1.83 -0.92
N ASP A 114 23.58 -2.69 -0.72
CA ASP A 114 23.68 -3.98 -0.05
C ASP A 114 23.01 -5.05 -0.94
N PRO A 115 23.78 -5.80 -1.74
CA PRO A 115 23.25 -6.86 -2.60
C PRO A 115 22.57 -8.01 -1.85
N ASP A 116 22.90 -8.20 -0.57
CA ASP A 116 22.25 -9.22 0.26
C ASP A 116 20.93 -8.70 0.84
N ALA A 117 20.84 -7.41 1.17
CA ALA A 117 19.57 -6.80 1.55
C ALA A 117 18.54 -6.85 0.41
N ALA A 118 18.98 -6.77 -0.86
CA ALA A 118 18.10 -6.93 -2.02
C ALA A 118 17.42 -8.31 -2.09
N LYS A 119 17.98 -9.32 -1.43
CA LYS A 119 17.43 -10.68 -1.39
C LYS A 119 16.48 -10.88 -0.21
N ILE A 120 16.56 -10.08 0.85
CA ILE A 120 15.73 -10.22 2.06
C ILE A 120 14.22 -10.28 1.76
N PRO A 121 13.65 -9.50 0.81
CA PRO A 121 12.22 -9.59 0.51
C PRO A 121 11.72 -10.99 0.13
N ILE A 122 12.56 -11.90 -0.35
CA ILE A 122 12.14 -13.29 -0.61
C ILE A 122 11.77 -14.04 0.67
N LEU A 123 12.39 -13.70 1.80
CA LEU A 123 12.15 -14.35 3.08
C LEU A 123 10.72 -14.11 3.57
N LEU A 124 10.16 -12.93 3.29
CA LEU A 124 8.76 -12.61 3.54
C LEU A 124 7.83 -13.60 2.83
N TRP A 125 8.10 -13.91 1.57
CA TRP A 125 7.28 -14.83 0.78
C TRP A 125 7.41 -16.29 1.20
N MET A 126 8.50 -16.64 1.90
CA MET A 126 8.76 -17.99 2.39
C MET A 126 8.28 -18.22 3.83
N ASP A 127 7.85 -17.17 4.53
CA ASP A 127 7.39 -17.25 5.92
C ASP A 127 5.97 -17.86 6.00
N ALA A 128 5.82 -18.87 6.86
CA ALA A 128 4.57 -19.62 6.97
C ALA A 128 3.41 -18.79 7.59
N GLU A 129 3.71 -17.87 8.51
CA GLU A 129 2.70 -16.99 9.11
C GLU A 129 2.22 -15.96 8.08
N VAL A 130 3.15 -15.42 7.27
CA VAL A 130 2.82 -14.54 6.14
C VAL A 130 1.93 -15.25 5.13
N ALA A 131 2.25 -16.49 4.74
CA ALA A 131 1.45 -17.27 3.81
C ALA A 131 0.01 -17.53 4.32
N ALA A 132 -0.14 -17.79 5.62
CA ALA A 132 -1.44 -17.95 6.26
C ALA A 132 -2.23 -16.63 6.26
N LEU A 133 -1.59 -15.51 6.57
CA LEU A 133 -2.20 -14.17 6.53
C LEU A 133 -2.68 -13.81 5.12
N ASP A 134 -1.84 -14.03 4.11
CA ASP A 134 -2.15 -13.78 2.70
C ASP A 134 -3.42 -14.53 2.26
N THR A 135 -3.48 -15.83 2.60
CA THR A 135 -4.65 -16.68 2.32
C THR A 135 -5.90 -16.13 3.00
N ALA A 136 -5.82 -15.79 4.29
CA ALA A 136 -6.96 -15.26 5.03
C ALA A 136 -7.47 -13.93 4.44
N GLN A 137 -6.56 -13.02 4.07
CA GLN A 137 -6.94 -11.71 3.52
C GLN A 137 -7.53 -11.79 2.11
N ARG A 138 -7.08 -12.76 1.29
CA ARG A 138 -7.69 -12.99 -0.04
C ARG A 138 -9.05 -13.65 0.01
N LEU A 139 -9.31 -14.49 1.03
CA LEU A 139 -10.58 -15.21 1.16
C LEU A 139 -11.66 -14.40 1.88
N ALA A 140 -11.28 -13.46 2.75
CA ALA A 140 -12.24 -12.63 3.50
C ALA A 140 -13.27 -11.88 2.60
N PRO A 141 -12.91 -11.30 1.44
CA PRO A 141 -13.89 -10.70 0.54
C PRO A 141 -14.80 -11.71 -0.16
N ALA A 142 -14.32 -12.94 -0.41
CA ALA A 142 -15.10 -13.98 -1.08
C ALA A 142 -16.28 -14.45 -0.20
N ASP A 143 -16.05 -14.55 1.11
CA ASP A 143 -17.09 -14.93 2.07
C ASP A 143 -18.24 -13.90 2.15
N VAL A 144 -17.96 -12.60 1.94
CA VAL A 144 -19.00 -11.55 1.90
C VAL A 144 -19.93 -11.71 0.68
N SER A 145 -19.42 -12.22 -0.44
CA SER A 145 -20.21 -12.44 -1.66
C SER A 145 -21.08 -13.70 -1.64
N SER A 146 -20.84 -14.61 -0.69
CA SER A 146 -21.63 -15.83 -0.50
C SER A 146 -22.72 -15.71 0.57
N ALA A 147 -22.76 -14.59 1.31
CA ALA A 147 -23.82 -14.31 2.26
C ALA A 147 -25.15 -14.09 1.52
N PRO A 148 -26.25 -14.78 1.91
CA PRO A 148 -27.54 -14.61 1.25
C PRO A 148 -28.01 -13.17 1.40
N THR A 149 -28.29 -12.51 0.27
CA THR A 149 -28.89 -11.17 0.23
C THR A 149 -30.13 -11.15 1.13
N PRO A 150 -30.22 -10.26 2.14
CA PRO A 150 -31.42 -10.18 2.96
C PRO A 150 -32.60 -9.85 2.04
N ALA A 151 -33.58 -10.74 2.02
CA ALA A 151 -34.79 -10.58 1.22
C ALA A 151 -35.41 -9.22 1.54
N CYS A 152 -35.42 -8.34 0.55
CA CYS A 152 -36.09 -7.05 0.62
C CYS A 152 -37.58 -7.31 0.90
N ARG A 153 -38.01 -7.20 2.16
CA ARG A 153 -39.43 -7.23 2.52
C ARG A 153 -40.06 -5.97 1.95
N ARG A 154 -40.64 -6.10 0.76
CA ARG A 154 -41.60 -5.12 0.25
C ARG A 154 -42.75 -5.06 1.27
N SER A 155 -42.88 -3.92 1.92
CA SER A 155 -44.05 -3.53 2.71
C SER A 155 -45.07 -2.91 1.77
#